data_AF-A0A8J3NFJ7-F1
#
_entry.id   AF-A0A8J3NFJ7-F1
#
_cell.length_a   1.000
_cell.length_b   1.000
_cell.length_c   1.000
_cell.angle_alpha   90.00
_cell.angle_beta   90.00
_cell.angle_gamma   90.00
#
_symmetry.space_group_name_H-M   'P 1'
#
loop_
_entity.id
_entity.type
_entity.pdbx_description
1 polymer ?
#
loop_
_entity_poly.entity_id
_entity_poly.type
_entity_poly.pdbx_seq_one_letter_code
_entity_poly.pdbx_strand_id
1 'polypeptide(L)'
;MTAAGRHLQALLSAADDPAEALAALLAAGGWEALGEADRRLVARSIDERRRAEPAAPVESDGWYAVRTADPAAVADEFGLAVRFPVTLRWGTAALYGDPDSLVFISPVLDGWTLVFDALSPGTASSP
;
A
#
# COMPACT_ATOMS: atom_id res chain seq x y z
N MET A 1 16.78 0.76 16.77
CA MET A 1 16.43 -0.20 15.71
C MET A 1 16.21 -1.56 16.35
N THR A 2 14.98 -2.05 16.30
CA THR A 2 14.59 -3.32 16.93
C THR A 2 15.04 -4.51 16.06
N ALA A 3 14.94 -5.74 16.58
CA ALA A 3 15.19 -6.93 15.76
C ALA A 3 14.20 -7.01 14.57
N ALA A 4 12.95 -6.63 14.79
CA ALA A 4 11.94 -6.48 13.75
C ALA A 4 12.32 -5.40 12.72
N GLY A 5 12.82 -4.24 13.17
CA GLY A 5 13.30 -3.18 12.29
C GLY A 5 14.45 -3.59 11.37
N ARG A 6 15.39 -4.41 11.86
CA ARG A 6 16.47 -4.96 11.02
C ARG A 6 15.96 -5.97 9.99
N HIS A 7 15.04 -6.84 10.40
CA HIS A 7 14.44 -7.83 9.51
C HIS A 7 13.60 -7.16 8.41
N LEU A 8 12.82 -6.13 8.78
CA LEU A 8 12.03 -5.33 7.85
C LEU A 8 12.92 -4.51 6.90
N GLN A 9 14.02 -3.94 7.38
CA GLN A 9 15.00 -3.27 6.51
C GLN A 9 15.63 -4.24 5.51
N ALA A 10 16.03 -5.43 5.97
CA ALA A 10 16.61 -6.46 5.11
C ALA A 10 15.61 -6.94 4.05
N LEU A 11 14.36 -7.17 4.45
CA LEU A 11 13.29 -7.55 3.55
C LEU A 11 12.95 -6.43 2.57
N LEU A 12 12.82 -5.18 2.99
CA LEU A 12 12.61 -4.09 2.04
C LEU A 12 13.76 -3.99 1.05
N SER A 13 15.00 -4.10 1.53
CA SER A 13 16.21 -4.01 0.67
C SER A 13 16.38 -5.20 -0.28
N ALA A 14 15.84 -6.37 0.06
CA ALA A 14 15.94 -7.60 -0.73
C ALA A 14 14.68 -7.91 -1.55
N ALA A 15 13.52 -7.39 -1.15
CA ALA A 15 12.25 -7.68 -1.77
C ALA A 15 12.18 -6.95 -3.11
N ASP A 16 12.29 -7.72 -4.20
CA ASP A 16 11.66 -7.38 -5.46
C ASP A 16 10.15 -7.71 -5.43
N ASP A 17 9.70 -8.49 -4.43
CA ASP A 17 8.31 -8.95 -4.26
C ASP A 17 7.57 -8.20 -3.13
N PRO A 18 6.56 -7.37 -3.46
CA PRO A 18 5.79 -6.61 -2.48
C PRO A 18 4.95 -7.47 -1.52
N ALA A 19 4.58 -8.71 -1.90
CA ALA A 19 3.79 -9.59 -1.05
C ALA A 19 4.59 -10.07 0.17
N GLU A 20 5.89 -10.33 0.00
CA GLU A 20 6.77 -10.77 1.08
C GLU A 20 7.03 -9.65 2.10
N ALA A 21 7.23 -8.41 1.61
CA ALA A 21 7.38 -7.24 2.47
C ALA A 21 6.11 -6.97 3.28
N LEU A 22 4.93 -7.12 2.67
CA LEU A 22 3.64 -6.98 3.32
C LEU A 22 3.40 -8.06 4.39
N ALA A 23 3.69 -9.32 4.06
CA ALA A 23 3.56 -10.45 4.99
C ALA A 23 4.42 -10.26 6.24
N ALA A 24 5.65 -9.79 6.09
CA ALA A 24 6.52 -9.53 7.23
C ALA A 24 6.07 -8.36 8.10
N LEU A 25 5.48 -7.33 7.50
CA LEU A 25 4.92 -6.20 8.24
C LEU A 25 3.64 -6.58 8.99
N LEU A 26 2.78 -7.40 8.37
CA LEU A 26 1.62 -8.01 9.03
C LEU A 26 2.07 -8.87 10.23
N ALA A 27 3.10 -9.70 10.05
CA ALA A 27 3.69 -10.47 11.14
C ALA A 27 4.28 -9.59 12.26
N ALA A 28 4.72 -8.35 11.93
CA ALA A 28 5.20 -7.37 12.90
C ALA A 28 4.07 -6.57 13.60
N GLY A 29 2.80 -6.79 13.24
CA GLY A 29 1.65 -6.07 13.79
C GLY A 29 1.27 -4.79 13.06
N GLY A 30 1.78 -4.57 11.84
CA GLY A 30 1.44 -3.43 11.00
C GLY A 30 2.34 -2.20 11.19
N TRP A 31 2.03 -1.14 10.44
CA TRP A 31 2.78 0.12 10.48
C TRP A 31 2.79 0.78 11.85
N GLU A 32 1.67 0.69 12.56
CA GLU A 32 1.44 1.28 13.87
C GLU A 32 2.26 0.59 14.97
N ALA A 33 2.58 -0.70 14.80
CA ALA A 33 3.42 -1.46 15.72
C ALA A 33 4.92 -1.15 15.56
N LEU A 34 5.33 -0.48 14.48
CA LEU A 34 6.71 -0.11 14.24
C LEU A 34 7.13 1.09 15.10
N GLY A 35 8.33 1.01 15.67
CA GLY A 35 8.98 2.15 16.30
C GLY A 35 9.30 3.26 15.30
N GLU A 36 9.38 4.51 15.77
CA GLU A 36 9.59 5.69 14.94
C GLU A 36 10.81 5.59 14.01
N ALA A 37 11.92 5.05 14.50
CA ALA A 37 13.13 4.87 13.70
C ALA A 37 12.92 3.87 12.55
N ASP A 38 12.18 2.80 12.81
CA ASP A 38 11.91 1.75 11.84
C ASP A 38 10.92 2.31 10.77
N ARG A 39 9.88 3.04 11.18
CA ARG A 39 8.96 3.74 10.26
C ARG A 39 9.68 4.72 9.32
N ARG A 40 10.59 5.54 9.84
CA ARG A 40 11.38 6.47 9.00
C ARG A 40 12.20 5.75 7.96
N LEU A 41 12.77 4.61 8.32
CA LEU A 41 13.58 3.81 7.42
C LEU A 41 12.74 3.21 6.29
N VAL A 42 11.57 2.67 6.61
CA VAL A 42 10.62 2.16 5.61
C VAL A 42 10.15 3.29 4.69
N ALA A 43 9.72 4.43 5.25
CA ALA A 43 9.25 5.57 4.47
C ALA A 43 10.33 6.08 3.50
N ARG A 44 11.57 6.17 3.96
CA ARG A 44 12.72 6.53 3.10
C ARG A 44 12.93 5.50 1.98
N SER A 45 12.86 4.22 2.32
CA SER A 45 13.05 3.11 1.38
C SER A 45 11.97 3.11 0.28
N ILE A 46 10.72 3.39 0.64
CA ILE A 46 9.61 3.51 -0.31
C ILE A 46 9.77 4.75 -1.19
N ASP A 47 10.19 5.89 -0.62
CA ASP A 47 10.42 7.11 -1.38
C ASP A 47 11.58 6.99 -2.37
N GLU A 48 12.68 6.34 -1.98
CA GLU A 48 13.79 6.02 -2.87
C GLU A 48 13.34 5.13 -4.05
N ARG A 49 12.53 4.10 -3.79
CA ARG A 49 11.95 3.24 -4.84
C ARG A 49 11.01 4.01 -5.75
N ARG A 50 10.09 4.80 -5.17
CA ARG A 50 9.12 5.60 -5.94
C ARG A 50 9.81 6.55 -6.92
N ARG A 51 10.94 7.15 -6.52
CA ARG A 51 11.73 8.01 -7.41
C ARG A 51 12.45 7.25 -8.52
N ALA A 52 12.80 6.00 -8.28
CA ALA A 52 13.44 5.12 -9.26
C ALA A 52 12.43 4.39 -10.16
N GLU A 53 11.16 4.35 -9.77
CA GLU A 53 10.10 3.67 -10.50
C GLU A 53 9.73 4.45 -11.77
N PRO A 54 9.85 3.85 -12.96
CA PRO A 54 9.39 4.51 -14.18
C PRO A 54 7.86 4.63 -14.16
N ALA A 55 7.36 5.78 -14.60
CA ALA A 55 5.92 5.94 -14.80
C ALA A 55 5.42 4.91 -15.82
N ALA A 56 4.48 4.07 -15.39
CA ALA A 56 3.85 3.06 -16.22
C ALA A 56 2.32 3.15 -16.08
N PRO A 57 1.56 2.87 -17.16
CA PRO A 57 0.11 2.73 -17.05
C PRO A 57 -0.24 1.61 -16.07
N VAL A 58 -1.27 1.84 -15.26
CA VAL A 58 -1.91 0.81 -14.45
C VAL A 58 -3.28 0.57 -15.05
N GLU A 59 -3.51 -0.67 -15.50
CA GLU A 59 -4.86 -1.11 -15.86
C GLU A 59 -5.59 -1.47 -14.56
N SER A 60 -6.84 -1.04 -14.42
CA SER A 60 -7.70 -1.41 -13.30
C SER A 60 -9.16 -1.33 -13.73
N ASP A 61 -10.00 -2.20 -13.16
CA ASP A 61 -11.43 -2.30 -13.49
C ASP A 61 -12.28 -1.15 -12.90
N GLY A 62 -11.68 -0.28 -12.09
CA GLY A 62 -12.35 0.89 -11.53
C GLY A 62 -11.58 1.52 -10.36
N TRP A 63 -11.85 2.80 -10.10
CA TRP A 63 -11.30 3.55 -8.96
C TRP A 63 -12.42 4.36 -8.30
N TYR A 64 -12.42 4.42 -6.98
CA TYR A 64 -13.19 5.43 -6.26
C TYR A 64 -12.35 6.69 -6.09
N ALA A 65 -12.87 7.83 -6.54
CA ALA A 65 -12.23 9.13 -6.34
C ALA A 65 -12.85 9.83 -5.13
N VAL A 66 -12.08 9.96 -4.05
CA VAL A 66 -12.51 10.66 -2.83
C VAL A 66 -11.87 12.04 -2.81
N ARG A 67 -12.68 13.10 -2.69
CA ARG A 67 -12.18 14.48 -2.65
C ARG A 67 -11.65 14.82 -1.25
N THR A 68 -10.42 14.38 -0.98
CA THR A 68 -9.74 14.62 0.30
C THR A 68 -8.23 14.66 0.10
N ALA A 69 -7.56 15.40 0.98
CA ALA A 69 -6.10 15.41 1.09
C ALA A 69 -5.62 14.57 2.29
N ASP A 70 -6.51 13.81 2.91
CA ASP A 70 -6.23 12.95 4.06
C ASP A 70 -6.47 11.47 3.72
N PRO A 71 -5.44 10.76 3.22
CA PRO A 71 -5.52 9.32 2.96
C PRO A 71 -5.75 8.48 4.22
N ALA A 72 -5.40 8.98 5.41
CA ALA A 72 -5.62 8.24 6.66
C ALA A 72 -7.11 8.22 7.00
N ALA A 73 -7.81 9.34 6.84
CA ALA A 73 -9.27 9.40 6.99
C ALA A 73 -9.99 8.46 6.01
N VAL A 74 -9.48 8.32 4.78
CA VAL A 74 -10.00 7.33 3.82
C VAL A 74 -9.80 5.91 4.34
N ALA A 75 -8.59 5.58 4.82
CA ALA A 75 -8.31 4.26 5.37
C ALA A 75 -9.16 3.93 6.61
N ASP A 76 -9.44 4.93 7.46
CA ASP A 76 -10.33 4.79 8.62
C ASP A 76 -11.78 4.49 8.19
N GLU A 77 -12.30 5.21 7.20
CA GLU A 77 -13.67 5.01 6.68
C GLU A 77 -13.85 3.63 6.02
N PHE A 78 -12.82 3.14 5.33
CA PHE A 78 -12.79 1.79 4.78
C PHE A 78 -12.52 0.70 5.83
N GLY A 79 -12.34 1.07 7.11
CA GLY A 79 -12.12 0.11 8.20
C GLY A 79 -10.81 -0.67 8.09
N LEU A 80 -9.79 -0.12 7.43
CA LEU A 80 -8.54 -0.83 7.16
C LEU A 80 -7.72 -0.99 8.43
N ALA A 81 -7.53 -2.25 8.85
CA ALA A 81 -6.90 -2.60 10.13
C ALA A 81 -5.37 -2.43 10.13
N VAL A 82 -4.72 -2.56 8.96
CA VAL A 82 -3.27 -2.46 8.81
C VAL A 82 -2.95 -1.61 7.60
N ARG A 83 -1.98 -0.70 7.77
CA ARG A 83 -1.51 0.19 6.71
C ARG A 83 -0.08 -0.16 6.35
N PHE A 84 0.27 -0.01 5.07
CA PHE A 84 1.63 -0.16 4.61
C PHE A 84 1.92 0.82 3.47
N PRO A 85 2.93 1.69 3.58
CA PRO A 85 3.34 2.51 2.45
C PRO A 85 3.96 1.63 1.37
N VAL A 86 3.48 1.78 0.14
CA VAL A 86 3.94 1.06 -1.04
C VAL A 86 4.15 2.03 -2.20
N THR A 87 4.92 1.63 -3.21
CA THR A 87 4.88 2.30 -4.52
C THR A 87 3.64 1.87 -5.31
N LEU A 88 3.35 2.54 -6.42
CA LEU A 88 2.19 2.19 -7.24
C LEU A 88 2.32 0.76 -7.79
N ARG A 89 3.45 0.42 -8.42
CA ARG A 89 3.72 -0.94 -8.95
C ARG A 89 3.65 -2.00 -7.85
N TRP A 90 4.16 -1.70 -6.66
CA TRP A 90 4.11 -2.62 -5.54
C TRP A 90 2.68 -2.83 -5.02
N GLY A 91 1.94 -1.73 -4.82
CA GLY A 91 0.57 -1.79 -4.36
C GLY A 91 -0.33 -2.55 -5.32
N THR A 92 -0.19 -2.30 -6.62
CA THR A 92 -0.95 -3.02 -7.65
C THR A 92 -0.58 -4.50 -7.71
N ALA A 93 0.71 -4.84 -7.66
CA ALA A 93 1.15 -6.24 -7.70
C ALA A 93 0.70 -7.02 -6.47
N ALA A 94 0.76 -6.43 -5.27
CA ALA A 94 0.23 -7.05 -4.06
C ALA A 94 -1.28 -7.28 -4.13
N LEU A 95 -2.03 -6.28 -4.58
CA LEU A 95 -3.47 -6.37 -4.75
C LEU A 95 -3.88 -7.45 -5.78
N TYR A 96 -3.17 -7.58 -6.90
CA TYR A 96 -3.45 -8.67 -7.85
C TYR A 96 -3.09 -10.06 -7.31
N GLY A 97 -2.17 -10.14 -6.34
CA GLY A 97 -1.82 -11.39 -5.67
C GLY A 97 -2.83 -11.82 -4.60
N ASP A 98 -3.49 -10.85 -3.93
CA ASP A 98 -4.50 -11.08 -2.89
C ASP A 98 -5.59 -9.99 -2.96
N PRO A 99 -6.49 -10.08 -3.96
CA PRO A 99 -7.48 -9.04 -4.24
C PRO A 99 -8.53 -8.87 -3.12
N ASP A 100 -8.84 -9.94 -2.40
CA ASP A 100 -9.95 -9.96 -1.44
C ASP A 100 -9.59 -9.31 -0.10
N SER A 101 -8.29 -9.13 0.17
CA SER A 101 -7.79 -8.74 1.50
C SER A 101 -7.15 -7.34 1.52
N LEU A 102 -7.00 -6.70 0.36
CA LEU A 102 -6.21 -5.49 0.22
C LEU A 102 -6.98 -4.36 -0.45
N VAL A 103 -6.72 -3.16 0.03
CA VAL A 103 -7.18 -1.91 -0.58
C VAL A 103 -5.95 -1.05 -0.83
N PHE A 104 -5.81 -0.59 -2.07
CA PHE A 104 -4.78 0.36 -2.43
C PHE A 104 -5.31 1.79 -2.36
N ILE A 105 -4.64 2.64 -1.58
CA ILE A 105 -4.95 4.07 -1.46
C ILE A 105 -3.80 4.85 -2.09
N SER A 106 -4.10 5.66 -3.09
CA SER A 106 -3.10 6.48 -3.76
C SER A 106 -2.59 7.61 -2.85
N PRO A 107 -1.40 8.17 -3.15
CA PRO A 107 -1.07 9.53 -2.70
C PRO A 107 -2.13 10.54 -3.15
N VAL A 108 -2.14 11.72 -2.53
CA VAL A 108 -3.04 12.81 -2.93
C VAL A 108 -2.64 13.33 -4.31
N LEU A 109 -3.60 13.37 -5.23
CA LEU A 109 -3.49 13.86 -6.60
C LEU A 109 -4.44 15.04 -6.75
N ASP A 110 -3.91 16.27 -6.78
CA ASP A 110 -4.70 17.51 -6.92
C ASP A 110 -5.90 17.62 -5.96
N GLY A 111 -5.71 17.18 -4.71
CA GLY A 111 -6.75 17.19 -3.67
C GLY A 111 -7.72 16.01 -3.73
N TRP A 112 -7.42 15.00 -4.55
CA TRP A 112 -8.13 13.73 -4.61
C TRP A 112 -7.28 12.58 -4.09
N THR A 113 -7.92 11.64 -3.43
CA THR A 113 -7.35 10.34 -3.07
C THR A 113 -8.09 9.28 -3.86
N LEU A 114 -7.36 8.47 -4.62
CA LEU A 114 -7.93 7.36 -5.36
C LEU A 114 -7.86 6.09 -4.52
N VAL A 115 -8.95 5.34 -4.49
CA VAL A 115 -9.04 4.06 -3.78
C VAL A 115 -9.33 2.99 -4.80
N PHE A 116 -8.51 1.95 -4.78
CA PHE A 116 -8.71 0.74 -5.55
C PHE A 116 -8.88 -0.45 -4.61
N ASP A 117 -10.00 -1.11 -4.76
CA ASP A 117 -10.38 -2.33 -4.06
C ASP A 117 -10.86 -3.30 -5.15
N ALA A 118 -10.36 -4.54 -5.13
CA ALA A 118 -10.78 -5.56 -6.09
C ALA A 118 -12.22 -6.03 -5.86
N LEU A 119 -12.82 -5.71 -4.72
CA LEU A 119 -14.24 -5.89 -4.44
C LEU A 119 -15.10 -4.73 -4.95
N SER A 120 -14.52 -3.73 -5.62
CA SER A 120 -15.32 -2.78 -6.40
C SER A 120 -16.17 -3.61 -7.37
N PRO A 121 -17.51 -3.58 -7.28
CA PRO A 121 -18.34 -4.34 -8.18
C PRO A 121 -18.20 -3.73 -9.58
N GLY A 122 -17.20 -4.18 -10.33
CA GLY A 122 -17.17 -4.06 -11.77
C GLY A 122 -18.36 -4.87 -12.26
N THR A 123 -19.50 -4.19 -12.47
CA THR A 123 -20.71 -4.70 -13.13
C THR A 123 -20.90 -6.20 -12.92
N ALA A 124 -21.54 -6.59 -11.80
CA ALA A 124 -22.35 -7.81 -11.86
C ALA A 124 -23.26 -7.63 -13.07
N SER A 125 -22.94 -8.31 -14.17
CA SER A 125 -23.81 -8.40 -15.33
C SER A 125 -25.18 -8.78 -14.79
N SER A 126 -26.13 -7.84 -14.92
CA SER A 126 -27.54 -8.15 -14.78
C SER A 126 -27.88 -9.29 -15.75
N PRO A 127 -28.81 -10.18 -15.35
CA PRO A 127 -28.89 -11.58 -15.77
C PRO A 127 -29.01 -11.82 -17.28
#